data_AF-A0A395SHA7-F1
#
_entry.id   AF-A0A395SHA7-F1
#
_cell.length_a   1.000
_cell.length_b   1.000
_cell.length_c   1.000
_cell.angle_alpha   90.00
_cell.angle_beta   90.00
_cell.angle_gamma   90.00
#
_symmetry.space_group_name_H-M   'P 1'
#
loop_
_entity.id
_entity.type
_entity.pdbx_description
1 polymer ?
#
loop_
_entity_poly.entity_id
_entity_poly.type
_entity_poly.pdbx_seq_one_letter_code
_entity_poly.pdbx_strand_id
1 'polypeptide(L)'
;MAVASVVFFIPVVIIIQFMMENGLGVDLWYLSDHQITEGFRLFFFLELLYLAGRVLVKSTILCFFLRIFSNPRFRLVVKITIGFNVLIGVTFFILAFFQTTPLSFFWIGWQTKDAERVMLGIIRLTLPHAVLVLALDVWVLILPLTQLWELGLKLRKKIGVMAMFSFGIFLTIVAAIRVQQLVLFARSRDLTGKDKEPSNEAIFIDRSLAPISVGDNATLEPALFDEGGCWAS
;
A
#
# COMPACT_ATOMS: atom_id res chain seq x y z
N MET A 1 -21.61 0.75 13.34
CA MET A 1 -20.56 0.72 12.29
C MET A 1 -20.07 2.13 11.97
N ALA A 2 -20.86 3.02 11.34
CA ALA A 2 -20.40 4.38 11.02
C ALA A 2 -19.91 5.21 12.24
N VAL A 3 -20.64 5.17 13.36
CA VAL A 3 -20.23 5.84 14.61
C VAL A 3 -18.90 5.28 15.13
N ALA A 4 -18.69 3.96 15.03
CA ALA A 4 -17.44 3.32 15.44
C ALA A 4 -16.27 3.74 14.53
N SER A 5 -16.52 3.92 13.23
CA SER A 5 -15.52 4.44 12.29
C SER A 5 -15.12 5.87 12.64
N VAL A 6 -16.08 6.74 12.95
CA VAL A 6 -15.79 8.14 13.34
C VAL A 6 -14.99 8.19 14.64
N VAL A 7 -15.37 7.41 15.64
CA VAL A 7 -14.63 7.31 16.91
C VAL A 7 -13.20 6.80 16.70
N PHE A 8 -12.99 5.92 15.72
CA PHE A 8 -11.66 5.39 15.38
C PHE A 8 -10.74 6.45 14.74
N PHE A 9 -11.27 7.46 14.06
CA PHE A 9 -10.47 8.53 13.45
C PHE A 9 -9.98 9.58 14.45
N ILE A 10 -10.68 9.77 15.57
CA ILE A 10 -10.32 10.75 16.61
C ILE A 10 -8.87 10.56 17.12
N PRO A 11 -8.44 9.36 17.57
CA PRO A 11 -7.07 9.18 18.05
C PRO A 11 -6.02 9.36 16.96
N VAL A 12 -6.33 9.03 15.70
CA VAL A 12 -5.42 9.25 14.56
C VAL A 12 -5.11 10.74 14.40
N VAL A 13 -6.13 11.58 14.44
CA VAL A 13 -5.96 13.04 14.31
C VAL A 13 -5.15 13.61 15.46
N ILE A 14 -5.43 13.18 16.70
CA ILE A 14 -4.70 13.63 17.90
C ILE A 14 -3.21 13.27 17.81
N ILE A 15 -2.88 12.03 17.42
CA ILE A 15 -1.49 11.59 17.28
C ILE A 15 -0.77 12.40 16.21
N ILE A 16 -1.40 12.66 15.06
CA ILE A 16 -0.79 13.45 13.98
C ILE A 16 -0.50 14.88 14.44
N GLN A 17 -1.45 15.53 15.14
CA GLN A 17 -1.24 16.88 15.67
C GLN A 17 -0.05 16.91 16.64
N PHE A 18 -0.01 15.95 17.57
CA PHE A 18 1.10 15.83 18.51
C PHE A 18 2.44 15.54 17.81
N MET A 19 2.45 14.77 16.72
CA MET A 19 3.66 14.57 15.91
C MET A 19 4.10 15.88 15.22
N MET A 20 3.17 16.67 14.67
CA MET A 20 3.52 17.96 14.07
C MET A 20 4.14 18.93 15.07
N GLU A 21 3.61 18.98 16.29
CA GLU A 21 4.18 19.79 17.38
C GLU A 21 5.59 19.33 17.79
N ASN A 22 5.87 18.02 17.65
CA ASN A 22 7.19 17.44 17.93
C ASN A 22 8.17 17.49 16.73
N GLY A 23 7.86 18.28 15.69
CA GLY A 23 8.79 18.54 14.58
C GLY A 23 8.66 17.58 13.40
N LEU A 24 7.52 16.91 13.23
CA LEU A 24 7.24 16.11 12.02
C LEU A 24 7.40 16.98 10.77
N GLY A 25 8.33 16.62 9.88
CA GLY A 25 8.61 17.33 8.63
C GLY A 25 9.81 18.28 8.67
N VAL A 26 10.49 18.43 9.82
CA VAL A 26 11.78 19.08 9.93
C VAL A 26 12.89 18.04 9.75
N ASP A 27 14.00 18.43 9.13
CA ASP A 27 15.16 17.53 8.93
C ASP A 27 15.63 16.96 10.28
N LEU A 28 15.86 15.63 10.33
CA LEU A 28 16.24 14.91 11.56
C LEU A 28 17.47 15.53 12.26
N TRP A 29 18.33 16.23 11.53
CA TRP A 29 19.53 16.90 12.05
C TRP A 29 19.25 18.06 13.01
N TYR A 30 18.05 18.64 12.97
CA TYR A 30 17.66 19.76 13.84
C TYR A 30 16.84 19.31 15.07
N LEU A 31 16.50 18.02 15.17
CA LEU A 31 15.72 17.49 16.28
C LEU A 31 16.61 16.91 17.37
N SER A 32 16.19 17.05 18.62
CA SER A 32 16.83 16.37 19.74
C SER A 32 16.60 14.86 19.67
N ASP A 33 17.57 14.05 20.09
CA ASP A 33 17.49 12.58 20.17
C ASP A 33 16.20 12.08 20.85
N HIS A 34 15.71 12.80 21.86
CA HIS A 34 14.46 12.50 22.55
C HIS A 34 13.23 12.70 21.64
N GLN A 35 13.20 13.79 20.87
CA GLN A 35 12.12 14.09 19.93
C GLN A 35 12.08 13.08 18.78
N ILE A 36 13.25 12.65 18.30
CA ILE A 36 13.35 11.61 17.26
C ILE A 36 12.79 10.28 17.77
N THR A 37 13.20 9.86 18.96
CA THR A 37 12.77 8.58 19.57
C THR A 37 11.26 8.57 19.83
N GLU A 38 10.71 9.67 20.37
CA GLU A 38 9.27 9.77 20.61
C GLU A 38 8.48 9.87 19.29
N GLY A 39 9.02 10.54 18.28
CA GLY A 39 8.47 10.56 16.93
C GLY A 39 8.33 9.15 16.33
N PHE A 40 9.37 8.32 16.40
CA PHE A 40 9.30 6.92 15.93
C PHE A 40 8.30 6.08 16.74
N ARG A 41 8.20 6.30 18.05
CA ARG A 41 7.20 5.63 18.89
C ARG A 41 5.78 5.99 18.46
N LEU A 42 5.48 7.27 18.28
CA LEU A 42 4.16 7.73 17.82
C LEU A 42 3.84 7.24 16.42
N PHE A 43 4.84 7.21 15.53
CA PHE A 43 4.69 6.69 14.18
C PHE A 43 4.29 5.20 14.19
N PHE A 44 4.89 4.39 15.06
CA PHE A 44 4.51 2.99 15.22
C PHE A 44 3.04 2.82 15.61
N PHE A 45 2.56 3.59 16.59
CA PHE A 45 1.15 3.56 16.99
C PHE A 45 0.23 4.04 15.86
N LEU A 46 0.62 5.09 15.15
CA LEU A 46 -0.11 5.60 13.99
C LEU A 46 -0.23 4.53 12.89
N GLU A 47 0.86 3.82 12.59
CA GLU A 47 0.86 2.73 11.62
C GLU A 47 -0.07 1.57 12.06
N LEU A 48 -0.10 1.28 13.36
CA LEU A 48 -0.99 0.27 13.93
C LEU A 48 -2.48 0.64 13.76
N LEU A 49 -2.82 1.89 14.10
CA LEU A 49 -4.17 2.42 13.90
C LEU A 49 -4.53 2.43 12.43
N TYR A 50 -3.59 2.81 11.56
CA TYR A 50 -3.81 2.81 10.11
C TYR A 50 -4.12 1.40 9.58
N LEU A 51 -3.37 0.37 10.01
CA LEU A 51 -3.62 -1.02 9.64
C LEU A 51 -5.03 -1.47 10.07
N ALA A 52 -5.40 -1.21 11.32
CA ALA A 52 -6.72 -1.54 11.85
C ALA A 52 -7.84 -0.79 11.10
N GLY A 53 -7.62 0.49 10.77
CA GLY A 53 -8.55 1.30 9.97
C GLY A 53 -8.80 0.70 8.58
N ARG A 54 -7.74 0.25 7.89
CA ARG A 54 -7.87 -0.41 6.57
C ARG A 54 -8.73 -1.68 6.65
N VAL A 55 -8.52 -2.51 7.66
CA VAL A 55 -9.29 -3.75 7.86
C VAL A 55 -10.76 -3.43 8.17
N LEU A 56 -11.02 -2.44 9.03
CA LEU A 56 -12.36 -2.02 9.45
C LEU A 56 -13.17 -1.42 8.30
N VAL A 57 -12.56 -0.58 7.46
CA VAL A 57 -13.21 0.03 6.30
C VAL A 57 -13.68 -1.06 5.33
N LYS A 58 -12.79 -1.98 4.94
CA LYS A 58 -13.15 -3.12 4.07
C LYS A 58 -14.27 -3.96 4.70
N SER A 59 -14.12 -4.32 5.97
CA SER A 59 -15.11 -5.13 6.68
C SER A 59 -16.49 -4.46 6.76
N THR A 60 -16.54 -3.13 6.88
CA THR A 60 -17.79 -2.35 6.87
C THR A 60 -18.48 -2.42 5.51
N ILE A 61 -17.72 -2.26 4.42
CA ILE A 61 -18.21 -2.36 3.04
C ILE A 61 -18.73 -3.77 2.76
N LEU A 62 -17.99 -4.80 3.17
CA LEU A 62 -18.40 -6.19 2.99
C LEU A 62 -19.62 -6.55 3.84
N CYS A 63 -19.74 -6.02 5.06
CA CYS A 63 -20.97 -6.15 5.85
C CYS A 63 -22.17 -5.47 5.17
N PHE A 64 -21.96 -4.33 4.50
CA PHE A 64 -23.00 -3.68 3.70
C PHE A 64 -23.40 -4.57 2.51
N PHE A 65 -22.46 -5.27 1.87
CA PHE A 65 -22.76 -6.26 0.82
C PHE A 65 -23.66 -7.40 1.31
N LEU A 66 -23.42 -7.92 2.51
CA LEU A 66 -24.28 -8.95 3.11
C LEU A 66 -25.71 -8.47 3.39
N ARG A 67 -25.91 -7.16 3.60
CA ARG A 67 -27.23 -6.57 3.87
C ARG A 67 -28.00 -6.28 2.59
N ILE A 68 -27.32 -5.88 1.52
CA ILE A 68 -27.98 -5.47 0.25
C ILE A 68 -28.27 -6.68 -0.67
N PHE A 69 -27.39 -7.69 -0.68
CA PHE A 69 -27.53 -8.89 -1.49
C PHE A 69 -27.95 -10.10 -0.64
N SER A 70 -29.07 -10.72 -1.02
CA SER A 70 -29.60 -11.90 -0.33
C SER A 70 -29.14 -13.23 -0.96
N ASN A 71 -28.31 -13.20 -2.01
CA ASN A 71 -27.87 -14.39 -2.72
C ASN A 71 -26.95 -15.25 -1.81
N PRO A 72 -27.29 -16.52 -1.50
CA PRO A 72 -26.54 -17.33 -0.55
C PRO A 72 -25.10 -17.62 -0.99
N ARG A 73 -24.84 -17.82 -2.30
CA ARG A 73 -23.49 -18.06 -2.82
C ARG A 73 -22.61 -16.81 -2.64
N PHE A 74 -23.14 -15.66 -3.02
CA PHE A 74 -22.46 -14.37 -2.85
C PHE A 74 -22.18 -14.06 -1.38
N ARG A 75 -23.13 -14.34 -0.47
CA ARG A 75 -22.94 -14.15 0.97
C ARG A 75 -21.82 -15.02 1.54
N LEU A 76 -21.64 -16.25 1.03
CA LEU A 76 -20.53 -17.12 1.44
C LEU A 76 -19.19 -16.52 1.02
N VAL A 77 -19.06 -16.10 -0.25
CA VAL A 77 -17.82 -15.50 -0.77
C VAL A 77 -17.47 -14.22 -0.01
N VAL A 78 -18.45 -13.36 0.29
CA VAL A 78 -18.22 -12.14 1.08
C VAL A 78 -17.76 -12.47 2.49
N LYS A 79 -18.36 -13.45 3.18
CA LYS A 79 -17.93 -13.87 4.52
C LYS A 79 -16.49 -14.41 4.52
N ILE A 80 -16.14 -15.23 3.53
CA ILE A 80 -14.77 -15.73 3.35
C ILE A 80 -13.80 -14.56 3.14
N THR A 81 -14.17 -13.59 2.32
CA THR A 81 -13.34 -12.40 2.05
C THR A 81 -13.14 -11.53 3.30
N ILE A 82 -14.16 -11.38 4.16
CA ILE A 82 -14.02 -10.72 5.47
C ILE A 82 -13.00 -11.46 6.33
N GLY A 83 -13.15 -12.78 6.47
CA GLY A 83 -12.25 -13.61 7.27
C GLY A 83 -10.81 -13.52 6.79
N PHE A 84 -10.60 -13.60 5.46
CA PHE A 84 -9.27 -13.48 4.85
C PHE A 84 -8.64 -12.10 5.04
N ASN A 85 -9.43 -11.02 4.92
CA ASN A 85 -8.97 -9.66 5.17
C ASN A 85 -8.52 -9.45 6.63
N VAL A 86 -9.30 -9.97 7.59
CA VAL A 86 -8.91 -9.92 9.02
C VAL A 86 -7.66 -10.76 9.27
N LEU A 87 -7.58 -11.96 8.68
CA LEU A 87 -6.44 -12.85 8.85
C LEU A 87 -5.13 -12.23 8.36
N ILE A 88 -5.12 -11.60 7.19
CA ILE A 88 -3.95 -10.89 6.68
C ILE A 88 -3.56 -9.73 7.59
N GLY A 89 -4.55 -8.94 8.06
CA GLY A 89 -4.30 -7.84 8.99
C GLY A 89 -3.67 -8.32 10.30
N VAL A 90 -4.21 -9.38 10.90
CA VAL A 90 -3.68 -9.96 12.15
C VAL A 90 -2.31 -10.57 11.94
N THR A 91 -2.09 -11.26 10.82
CA THR A 91 -0.79 -11.86 10.49
C THR A 91 0.28 -10.77 10.37
N PHE A 92 -0.02 -9.68 9.64
CA PHE A 92 0.91 -8.56 9.52
C PHE A 92 1.12 -7.83 10.84
N PHE A 93 0.08 -7.69 11.66
CA PHE A 93 0.22 -7.14 13.01
C PHE A 93 1.22 -7.96 13.83
N ILE A 94 1.06 -9.28 13.89
CA ILE A 94 1.98 -10.17 14.60
C ILE A 94 3.40 -10.02 14.02
N LEU A 95 3.55 -10.11 12.71
CA LEU A 95 4.86 -9.97 12.07
C LEU A 95 5.50 -8.61 12.36
N ALA A 96 4.72 -7.52 12.38
CA ALA A 96 5.20 -6.18 12.70
C ALA A 96 5.68 -6.04 14.16
N PHE A 97 5.12 -6.81 15.09
CA PHE A 97 5.58 -6.88 16.49
C PHE A 97 6.83 -7.76 16.64
N PHE A 98 6.92 -8.87 15.92
CA PHE A 98 8.02 -9.84 16.06
C PHE A 98 9.24 -9.56 15.17
N GLN A 99 9.10 -8.74 14.11
CA GLN A 99 10.19 -8.41 13.17
C GLN A 99 11.37 -7.69 13.82
N THR A 100 11.15 -6.95 14.91
CA THR A 100 12.18 -6.26 15.67
C THR A 100 12.14 -6.74 17.09
N THR A 101 12.88 -7.81 17.40
CA THR A 101 13.09 -8.29 18.76
C THR A 101 14.47 -7.84 19.23
N PRO A 102 14.59 -6.96 20.24
CA PRO A 102 13.52 -6.30 21.01
C PRO A 102 12.87 -5.10 20.30
N LEU A 103 11.57 -4.88 20.58
CA LEU A 103 10.75 -3.78 20.03
C LEU A 103 11.39 -2.40 20.27
N SER A 104 12.25 -2.30 21.29
CA SER A 104 13.06 -1.12 21.56
C SER A 104 14.00 -0.72 20.43
N PHE A 105 14.44 -1.64 19.58
CA PHE A 105 15.20 -1.30 18.38
C PHE A 105 14.38 -0.58 17.32
N PHE A 106 13.05 -0.60 17.36
CA PHE A 106 12.26 0.18 16.41
C PHE A 106 12.45 1.70 16.63
N TRP A 107 12.51 2.14 17.90
CA TRP A 107 12.65 3.56 18.25
C TRP A 107 14.08 3.98 18.63
N ILE A 108 14.96 3.04 19.05
CA ILE A 108 16.39 3.31 19.38
C ILE A 108 17.32 2.87 18.23
N GLY A 109 16.83 2.07 17.29
CA GLY A 109 17.66 1.46 16.25
C GLY A 109 18.36 2.46 15.33
N TRP A 110 17.84 3.68 15.21
CA TRP A 110 18.50 4.77 14.49
C TRP A 110 19.86 5.16 15.08
N GLN A 111 20.11 4.87 16.37
CA GLN A 111 21.38 5.13 17.06
C GLN A 111 22.39 3.98 16.89
N THR A 112 21.98 2.82 16.35
CA THR A 112 22.82 1.62 16.25
C THR A 112 23.42 1.48 14.86
N LYS A 113 24.66 1.00 14.75
CA LYS A 113 25.35 0.75 13.46
C LYS A 113 24.62 -0.26 12.55
N ASP A 114 23.69 -1.05 13.08
CA ASP A 114 22.87 -2.00 12.34
C ASP A 114 21.49 -1.46 11.89
N ALA A 115 21.25 -0.14 11.99
CA ALA A 115 20.03 0.52 11.53
C ALA A 115 19.65 0.15 10.08
N GLU A 116 20.67 -0.07 9.23
CA GLU A 116 20.47 -0.44 7.83
C GLU A 116 19.85 -1.84 7.69
N ARG A 117 20.36 -2.84 8.43
CA ARG A 117 19.87 -4.22 8.36
C ARG A 117 18.43 -4.34 8.86
N VAL A 118 18.12 -3.66 9.96
CA VAL A 118 16.77 -3.66 10.56
C VAL A 118 15.75 -3.10 9.57
N MET A 119 16.07 -1.96 8.95
CA MET A 119 15.17 -1.31 8.00
C MET A 119 15.04 -2.07 6.67
N LEU A 120 16.11 -2.72 6.19
CA LEU A 120 16.03 -3.63 5.03
C LEU A 120 15.12 -4.83 5.32
N GLY A 121 15.15 -5.38 6.54
CA GLY A 121 14.22 -6.43 6.97
C GLY A 121 12.76 -5.98 6.91
N ILE A 122 12.47 -4.76 7.39
CA ILE A 122 11.12 -4.17 7.37
C ILE A 122 10.61 -4.00 5.93
N ILE A 123 11.44 -3.50 5.01
CA ILE A 123 11.05 -3.32 3.60
C ILE A 123 10.75 -4.68 2.95
N ARG A 124 11.61 -5.68 3.16
CA ARG A 124 11.44 -7.04 2.61
C ARG A 124 10.15 -7.71 3.08
N LEU A 125 9.71 -7.43 4.30
CA LEU A 125 8.44 -7.94 4.82
C LEU A 125 7.22 -7.11 4.35
N THR A 126 7.38 -5.80 4.27
CA THR A 126 6.27 -4.87 3.97
C THR A 126 5.88 -4.92 2.50
N LEU A 127 6.83 -5.11 1.59
CA LEU A 127 6.59 -5.16 0.15
C LEU A 127 5.62 -6.28 -0.28
N PRO A 128 5.83 -7.57 0.08
CA PRO A 128 4.88 -8.63 -0.28
C PRO A 128 3.52 -8.43 0.40
N HIS A 129 3.49 -7.94 1.64
CA HIS A 129 2.23 -7.60 2.30
C HIS A 129 1.47 -6.50 1.56
N ALA A 130 2.16 -5.46 1.08
CA ALA A 130 1.53 -4.39 0.31
C ALA A 130 0.90 -4.91 -0.99
N VAL A 131 1.58 -5.82 -1.70
CA VAL A 131 1.05 -6.48 -2.90
C VAL A 131 -0.19 -7.32 -2.58
N LEU A 132 -0.17 -8.11 -1.49
CA LEU A 132 -1.33 -8.91 -1.07
C LEU A 132 -2.56 -8.05 -0.76
N VAL A 133 -2.36 -6.93 -0.05
CA VAL A 133 -3.49 -6.05 0.28
C VAL A 133 -4.03 -5.35 -0.96
N LEU A 134 -3.16 -4.97 -1.91
CA LEU A 134 -3.57 -4.41 -3.20
C LEU A 134 -4.36 -5.42 -4.04
N ALA A 135 -3.92 -6.68 -4.10
CA ALA A 135 -4.66 -7.75 -4.76
C ALA A 135 -6.07 -7.93 -4.14
N LEU A 136 -6.17 -7.80 -2.81
CA LEU A 136 -7.46 -7.81 -2.13
C LEU A 136 -8.33 -6.59 -2.44
N ASP A 137 -7.76 -5.41 -2.63
CA ASP A 137 -8.50 -4.22 -3.05
C ASP A 137 -9.16 -4.47 -4.42
N VAL A 138 -8.41 -5.02 -5.38
CA VAL A 138 -8.92 -5.40 -6.70
C VAL A 138 -10.00 -6.48 -6.61
N TRP A 139 -9.80 -7.50 -5.77
CA TRP A 139 -10.79 -8.56 -5.57
C TRP A 139 -12.13 -8.02 -5.03
N VAL A 140 -12.06 -7.11 -4.04
CA VAL A 140 -13.25 -6.47 -3.47
C VAL A 140 -13.96 -5.57 -4.49
N LEU A 141 -13.23 -4.99 -5.45
CA LEU A 141 -13.80 -4.22 -6.57
C LEU A 141 -14.56 -5.11 -7.57
N ILE A 142 -14.06 -6.31 -7.84
CA ILE A 142 -14.67 -7.26 -8.80
C ILE A 142 -15.98 -7.84 -8.24
N LEU A 143 -16.04 -8.12 -6.94
CA LEU A 143 -17.21 -8.70 -6.27
C LEU A 143 -18.56 -8.03 -6.67
N PRO A 144 -18.75 -6.71 -6.50
CA PRO A 144 -20.01 -6.05 -6.86
C PRO A 144 -20.29 -6.00 -8.38
N LEU A 145 -19.24 -6.01 -9.22
CA LEU A 145 -19.39 -6.00 -10.68
C LEU A 145 -20.02 -7.29 -11.19
N THR A 146 -19.63 -8.44 -10.63
CA THR A 146 -20.22 -9.73 -11.00
C THR A 146 -21.73 -9.78 -10.77
N GLN A 147 -22.20 -9.21 -9.65
CA GLN A 147 -23.64 -9.15 -9.35
C GLN A 147 -24.40 -8.11 -10.17
N LEU A 148 -23.72 -7.08 -10.69
CA LEU A 148 -24.34 -6.09 -11.55
C LEU A 148 -24.66 -6.66 -12.95
N TRP A 149 -23.82 -7.56 -13.46
CA TRP A 149 -24.03 -8.23 -14.74
C TRP A 149 -25.13 -9.30 -14.68
N GLU A 150 -25.28 -9.98 -13.54
CA GLU A 150 -26.21 -11.10 -13.42
C GLU A 150 -27.67 -10.70 -13.20
N LEU A 151 -27.98 -9.49 -12.72
CA LEU A 151 -29.34 -9.14 -12.29
C LEU A 151 -29.77 -7.73 -12.72
N GLY A 152 -30.97 -7.62 -13.30
CA GLY A 152 -31.71 -6.36 -13.49
C GLY A 152 -32.11 -5.71 -12.15
N LEU A 153 -31.12 -5.18 -11.42
CA LEU A 153 -31.27 -4.66 -10.06
C LEU A 153 -32.09 -3.37 -10.03
N LYS A 154 -33.00 -3.27 -9.05
CA LYS A 154 -33.76 -2.05 -8.72
C LYS A 154 -32.80 -0.89 -8.36
N LEU A 155 -33.19 0.35 -8.69
CA LEU A 155 -32.37 1.58 -8.58
C LEU A 155 -31.63 1.73 -7.23
N ARG A 156 -32.28 1.39 -6.11
CA ARG A 156 -31.67 1.46 -4.77
C ARG A 156 -30.42 0.58 -4.61
N LYS A 157 -30.41 -0.61 -5.22
CA LYS A 157 -29.24 -1.51 -5.21
C LYS A 157 -28.16 -1.02 -6.16
N LYS A 158 -28.56 -0.45 -7.30
CA LYS A 158 -27.66 0.13 -8.29
C LYS A 158 -26.86 1.30 -7.71
N ILE A 159 -27.48 2.20 -6.95
CA ILE A 159 -26.78 3.32 -6.28
C ILE A 159 -25.75 2.81 -5.27
N GLY A 160 -26.10 1.80 -4.46
CA GLY A 160 -25.16 1.19 -3.53
C GLY A 160 -23.94 0.59 -4.23
N VAL A 161 -24.16 -0.14 -5.33
CA VAL A 161 -23.08 -0.71 -6.16
C VAL A 161 -22.19 0.38 -6.75
N MET A 162 -22.77 1.45 -7.29
CA MET A 162 -21.99 2.58 -7.85
C MET A 162 -21.14 3.27 -6.78
N ALA A 163 -21.70 3.55 -5.61
CA ALA A 163 -20.95 4.16 -4.51
C ALA A 163 -19.78 3.27 -4.04
N MET A 164 -19.99 1.96 -3.99
CA MET A 164 -18.98 0.99 -3.59
C MET A 164 -17.88 0.84 -4.65
N PHE A 165 -18.24 0.89 -5.93
CA PHE A 165 -17.28 0.89 -7.03
C PHE A 165 -16.36 2.12 -6.98
N SER A 166 -16.92 3.32 -6.78
CA SER A 166 -16.13 4.55 -6.61
C SER A 166 -15.16 4.45 -5.43
N PHE A 167 -15.62 3.88 -4.31
CA PHE A 167 -14.76 3.69 -3.14
C PHE A 167 -13.63 2.67 -3.38
N GLY A 168 -13.91 1.59 -4.11
CA GLY A 168 -12.89 0.60 -4.48
C GLY A 168 -11.81 1.16 -5.40
N ILE A 169 -12.19 1.98 -6.39
CA ILE A 169 -11.22 2.70 -7.24
C ILE A 169 -10.36 3.63 -6.38
N PHE A 170 -10.99 4.41 -5.52
CA PHE A 170 -10.27 5.32 -4.61
C PHE A 170 -9.24 4.58 -3.75
N LEU A 171 -9.64 3.48 -3.09
CA LEU A 171 -8.72 2.67 -2.30
C LEU A 171 -7.56 2.10 -3.13
N THR A 172 -7.82 1.68 -4.36
CA THR A 172 -6.79 1.13 -5.27
C THR A 172 -5.76 2.20 -5.62
N ILE A 173 -6.19 3.43 -5.92
CA ILE A 173 -5.29 4.56 -6.19
C ILE A 173 -4.43 4.88 -4.96
N VAL A 174 -5.05 4.97 -3.77
CA VAL A 174 -4.31 5.23 -2.52
C VAL A 174 -3.29 4.12 -2.24
N ALA A 175 -3.65 2.86 -2.47
CA ALA A 175 -2.74 1.74 -2.31
C ALA A 175 -1.58 1.78 -3.31
N ALA A 176 -1.84 2.12 -4.58
CA ALA A 176 -0.80 2.27 -5.61
C ALA A 176 0.21 3.36 -5.25
N ILE A 177 -0.28 4.53 -4.82
CA ILE A 177 0.59 5.63 -4.35
C ILE A 177 1.45 5.15 -3.18
N ARG A 178 0.86 4.46 -2.20
CA ARG A 178 1.61 3.93 -1.05
C ARG A 178 2.74 2.99 -1.48
N VAL A 179 2.47 2.08 -2.41
CA VAL A 179 3.48 1.15 -2.94
C VAL A 179 4.58 1.91 -3.68
N GLN A 180 4.23 2.92 -4.49
CA GLN A 180 5.23 3.76 -5.17
C GLN A 180 6.13 4.48 -4.17
N GLN A 181 5.58 5.07 -3.12
CA GLN A 181 6.38 5.69 -2.06
C GLN A 181 7.33 4.66 -1.43
N LEU A 182 6.83 3.48 -1.07
CA LEU A 182 7.65 2.43 -0.47
C LEU A 182 8.79 1.99 -1.40
N VAL A 183 8.54 1.86 -2.71
CA VAL A 183 9.57 1.51 -3.71
C VAL A 183 10.59 2.64 -3.87
N LEU A 184 10.16 3.90 -3.89
CA LEU A 184 11.06 5.06 -3.94
C LEU A 184 11.96 5.11 -2.70
N PHE A 185 11.42 4.85 -1.51
CA PHE A 185 12.18 4.74 -0.27
C PHE A 185 13.17 3.58 -0.26
N ALA A 186 12.79 2.43 -0.84
CA ALA A 186 13.71 1.31 -1.00
C ALA A 186 14.87 1.65 -1.95
N ARG A 187 14.56 2.27 -3.10
CA ARG A 187 15.53 2.58 -4.16
C ARG A 187 16.52 3.69 -3.75
N SER A 188 16.05 4.75 -3.08
CA SER A 188 16.92 5.84 -2.64
C SER A 188 17.99 5.35 -1.64
N ARG A 189 17.67 4.32 -0.87
CA ARG A 189 18.58 3.67 0.09
C ARG A 189 19.59 2.77 -0.59
N ASP A 190 19.19 1.98 -1.58
CA ASP A 190 20.12 1.16 -2.36
C ASP A 190 21.19 2.02 -3.07
N LEU A 191 20.79 3.20 -3.56
CA LEU A 191 21.71 4.17 -4.17
C LEU A 191 22.66 4.83 -3.16
N THR A 192 22.23 5.00 -1.90
CA THR A 192 23.09 5.58 -0.84
C THR A 192 24.02 4.53 -0.21
N GLY A 193 23.66 3.25 -0.28
CA GLY A 193 24.41 2.14 0.32
C GLY A 193 25.59 1.62 -0.51
N LYS A 194 25.64 1.88 -1.84
CA LYS A 194 26.71 1.38 -2.71
C LYS A 194 26.96 2.25 -3.94
N ASP A 195 28.11 2.91 -3.96
CA ASP A 195 28.90 3.16 -5.18
C ASP A 195 29.47 1.85 -5.76
N LYS A 196 28.66 0.78 -5.91
CA LYS A 196 29.09 -0.47 -6.57
C LYS A 196 27.93 -1.12 -7.31
N GLU A 197 27.94 -0.87 -8.62
CA GLU A 197 27.48 -1.64 -9.78
C GLU A 197 26.16 -2.44 -9.73
N PRO A 198 25.40 -2.45 -10.84
CA PRO A 198 24.03 -2.95 -10.87
C PRO A 198 24.03 -4.49 -10.75
N SER A 199 23.51 -5.01 -9.63
CA SER A 199 23.06 -6.38 -9.57
C SER A 199 21.76 -6.53 -10.36
N ASN A 200 21.77 -7.45 -11.33
CA ASN A 200 20.78 -7.74 -12.36
C ASN A 200 19.29 -7.83 -11.94
N GLU A 201 18.94 -7.73 -10.65
CA GLU A 201 17.55 -7.70 -10.16
C GLU A 201 16.83 -6.38 -10.47
N ALA A 202 17.55 -5.25 -10.52
CA ALA A 202 16.97 -3.95 -10.89
C ALA A 202 16.49 -3.91 -12.35
N ILE A 203 17.12 -4.70 -13.23
CA ILE A 203 16.78 -4.81 -14.66
C ILE A 203 15.46 -5.59 -14.85
N PHE A 204 15.15 -6.54 -13.98
CA PHE A 204 13.90 -7.32 -14.08
C PHE A 204 12.67 -6.53 -13.63
N ILE A 205 12.81 -5.62 -12.66
CA ILE A 205 11.71 -4.76 -12.21
C ILE A 205 11.42 -3.63 -13.21
N ASP A 206 12.47 -3.05 -13.82
CA ASP A 206 12.31 -1.98 -14.83
C ASP A 206 11.60 -2.51 -16.10
N ARG A 207 11.95 -3.72 -16.55
CA ARG A 207 11.32 -4.36 -17.70
C ARG A 207 9.86 -4.77 -17.46
N SER A 208 9.46 -4.96 -16.20
CA SER A 208 8.07 -5.27 -15.84
C SER A 208 7.19 -4.02 -15.67
N LEU A 209 7.79 -2.82 -15.63
CA LEU A 209 7.11 -1.52 -15.50
C LEU A 209 7.11 -0.70 -16.79
N ALA A 210 7.53 -1.28 -17.93
CA ALA A 210 7.34 -0.64 -19.23
C ALA A 210 5.85 -0.32 -19.42
N PRO A 211 5.46 0.95 -19.57
CA PRO A 211 4.06 1.33 -19.65
C PRO A 211 3.43 0.69 -20.89
N ILE A 212 2.30 0.03 -20.68
CA ILE A 212 1.32 -0.28 -21.72
C ILE A 212 0.78 1.08 -22.19
N SER A 213 1.47 1.72 -23.12
CA SER A 213 0.89 2.79 -23.92
C SER A 213 0.09 2.13 -25.04
N VAL A 214 -1.22 2.22 -24.90
CA VAL A 214 -2.20 2.04 -25.97
C VAL A 214 -1.77 2.88 -27.17
N GLY A 215 -1.81 2.28 -28.37
CA GLY A 215 -1.41 2.95 -29.61
C GLY A 215 -2.42 4.00 -30.05
N ASP A 216 -1.90 5.13 -30.53
CA ASP A 216 -2.61 6.06 -31.39
C ASP A 216 -1.81 6.22 -32.70
N ASN A 217 -2.39 5.65 -33.75
CA ASN A 217 -2.36 6.00 -35.17
C ASN A 217 -1.14 6.68 -35.81
N ALA A 218 -0.53 5.94 -36.74
CA ALA A 218 -0.23 6.31 -38.13
C ALA A 218 0.12 7.79 -38.46
N THR A 219 1.40 8.03 -38.74
CA THR A 219 1.83 8.73 -39.95
C THR A 219 3.11 8.10 -40.50
N LEU A 220 3.02 7.73 -41.77
CA LEU A 220 4.13 7.31 -42.63
C LEU A 220 5.05 8.52 -42.90
N GLU A 221 6.36 8.34 -42.76
CA GLU A 221 7.29 8.87 -43.75
C GLU A 221 8.45 7.87 -43.97
N PRO A 222 8.78 7.52 -45.23
CA PRO A 222 9.75 6.50 -45.57
C PRO A 222 11.12 7.10 -45.95
N ALA A 223 12.15 6.28 -45.76
CA ALA A 223 13.35 6.19 -46.59
C ALA A 223 14.29 7.42 -46.66
N LEU A 224 15.57 7.20 -46.35
CA LEU A 224 16.63 6.98 -47.34
C LEU A 224 18.02 7.23 -46.71
N PHE A 225 18.89 6.23 -46.87
CA PHE A 225 20.33 6.36 -47.19
C PHE A 225 21.29 6.84 -46.08
N ASP A 226 22.50 6.32 -45.92
CA ASP A 226 23.25 5.20 -46.50
C ASP A 226 24.61 5.11 -45.79
N GLU A 227 25.28 3.95 -45.92
CA GLU A 227 26.73 3.68 -45.80
C GLU A 227 27.47 4.06 -44.49
N GLY A 228 28.38 3.27 -43.90
CA GLY A 228 29.15 2.13 -44.36
C GLY A 228 30.51 2.12 -43.61
N GLY A 229 30.94 0.95 -43.12
CA GLY A 229 32.32 0.65 -42.66
C GLY A 229 32.74 1.28 -41.31
N CYS A 230 33.83 0.90 -40.65
CA CYS A 230 34.77 -0.23 -40.71
C CYS A 230 35.83 0.07 -39.62
N TRP A 231 36.17 -0.92 -38.79
CA TRP A 231 37.44 -1.18 -38.06
C TRP A 231 38.16 -0.15 -37.15
N ALA A 232 38.72 -0.73 -36.07
CA ALA A 232 39.91 -0.34 -35.29
C ALA A 232 39.77 0.93 -34.42
N SER A 233 40.20 0.95 -33.15
CA SER A 233 41.39 0.36 -32.51
C SER A 233 41.20 0.29 -31.00
#